data_AF-A0A5C6XP50-F1
#
_entry.id   AF-A0A5C6XP50-F1
#
_cell.length_a   1.000
_cell.length_b   1.000
_cell.length_c   1.000
_cell.angle_alpha   90.00
_cell.angle_beta   90.00
_cell.angle_gamma   90.00
#
_symmetry.space_group_name_H-M   'P 1'
#
loop_
_entity.id
_entity.type
_entity.pdbx_description
1 polymer ?
#
loop_
_entity_poly.entity_id
_entity_poly.type
_entity_poly.pdbx_seq_one_letter_code
_entity_poly.pdbx_strand_id
1 'polypeptide(L)'
;MSVAPTLLEVRNLKKHFPIKKGLFNRQVGSVKAVDGISFEVNANETVGLVGESGCGKTTAGRSLLRLLEPTDGEVLYKGQDILKMGPAEMRSLRRNLQIIFQDPFSSLNPRMTIESIIGEAITFHKVAQGPEVREMVEGLLERVGLQPSYITRYPHEFSGGQRQRVGIARALALNPDFIVCDEAVSALDVSVQAQVINLLMDLQQEYNLSYLFIAHDLSVVQHISDRIAVMYLGQIAEFAECDELYENPLHPYTQALLSAIPQPNPRRRAQRIILKGDVPSPMNPPSGCRFHTRCPACFAPCKTVEPRTVEPTPGHKVRCHLYDPEFAPNDPDIWARLPRQPDAPKSEPVDVAAPANEASSTTDAPAPDGTDGVASTEASETTEVAENAEAGAESSDVSTAEAPAESAEPEAGEQSKV
;
A
#
# COMPACT_ATOMS: atom_id res chain seq x y z
N MET A 1 19.60 13.56 -4.43
CA MET A 1 18.15 13.67 -4.12
C MET A 1 18.02 13.72 -2.61
N SER A 2 17.37 14.74 -2.04
CA SER A 2 17.12 14.77 -0.60
C SER A 2 16.15 13.65 -0.24
N VAL A 3 16.49 12.82 0.75
CA VAL A 3 15.60 11.78 1.27
C VAL A 3 14.32 12.46 1.76
N ALA A 4 13.16 12.08 1.20
CA ALA A 4 11.87 12.59 1.64
C ALA A 4 11.68 12.27 3.14
N PRO A 5 11.13 13.21 3.94
CA PRO A 5 10.98 12.97 5.37
C PRO A 5 9.99 11.83 5.63
N THR A 6 10.28 11.03 6.65
CA THR A 6 9.38 9.97 7.11
C THR A 6 8.09 10.57 7.65
N LEU A 7 6.95 10.21 7.04
CA LEU A 7 5.62 10.66 7.46
C LEU A 7 5.06 9.75 8.55
N LEU A 8 5.17 8.43 8.36
CA LEU A 8 4.69 7.40 9.26
C LEU A 8 5.78 6.37 9.51
N GLU A 9 6.07 6.08 10.78
CA GLU A 9 6.99 5.02 11.18
C GLU A 9 6.26 4.02 12.08
N VAL A 10 6.36 2.73 11.74
CA VAL A 10 5.70 1.64 12.43
C VAL A 10 6.77 0.78 13.10
N ARG A 11 6.67 0.60 14.42
CA ARG A 11 7.66 -0.16 15.19
C ARG A 11 6.99 -1.29 15.96
N ASN A 12 7.35 -2.52 15.59
CA ASN A 12 6.95 -3.75 16.27
C ASN A 12 5.43 -3.82 16.55
N LEU A 13 4.61 -3.34 15.61
CA LEU A 13 3.17 -3.24 15.79
C LEU A 13 2.56 -4.64 15.91
N LYS A 14 1.73 -4.84 16.93
CA LYS A 14 0.99 -6.10 17.16
C LYS A 14 -0.49 -5.82 17.31
N LYS A 15 -1.30 -6.70 16.74
CA LYS A 15 -2.74 -6.78 17.00
C LYS A 15 -3.14 -8.24 17.12
N HIS A 16 -3.39 -8.64 18.36
CA HIS A 16 -3.86 -9.98 18.70
C HIS A 16 -5.31 -9.93 19.16
N PHE A 17 -6.14 -10.83 18.64
CA PHE A 17 -7.54 -10.96 19.05
C PHE A 17 -7.70 -12.10 20.04
N PRO A 18 -8.25 -11.86 21.25
CA PRO A 18 -8.42 -12.92 22.23
C PRO A 18 -9.47 -13.93 21.76
N ILE A 19 -9.14 -15.22 21.86
CA ILE A 19 -10.10 -16.31 21.66
C ILE A 19 -10.68 -16.64 23.02
N LYS A 20 -11.99 -16.48 23.18
CA LYS A 20 -12.71 -16.75 24.43
C LYS A 20 -13.62 -17.96 24.27
N LYS A 21 -13.68 -18.84 25.28
CA LYS A 21 -14.53 -20.03 25.30
C LYS A 21 -15.21 -20.24 26.66
N GLY A 22 -16.34 -20.95 26.64
CA GLY A 22 -17.11 -21.36 27.82
C GLY A 22 -18.06 -20.26 28.34
N LEU A 23 -18.94 -20.63 29.29
CA LEU A 23 -19.94 -19.72 29.87
C LEU A 23 -19.32 -18.50 30.58
N PHE A 24 -18.04 -18.58 30.99
CA PHE A 24 -17.33 -17.51 31.70
C PHE A 24 -16.41 -16.67 30.79
N ASN A 25 -16.47 -16.85 29.46
CA ASN A 25 -15.72 -16.07 28.48
C ASN A 25 -14.19 -16.05 28.74
N ARG A 26 -13.63 -17.17 29.25
CA ARG A 26 -12.20 -17.28 29.59
C ARG A 26 -11.35 -17.27 28.33
N GLN A 27 -10.26 -16.51 28.33
CA GLN A 27 -9.31 -16.49 27.23
C GLN A 27 -8.54 -17.82 27.17
N VAL A 28 -8.63 -18.48 26.01
CA VAL A 28 -8.01 -19.80 25.75
C VAL A 28 -6.94 -19.75 24.67
N GLY A 29 -6.73 -18.58 24.07
CA GLY A 29 -5.73 -18.34 23.03
C GLY A 29 -5.87 -16.95 22.44
N SER A 30 -5.17 -16.69 21.34
CA SER A 30 -5.28 -15.44 20.60
C SER A 30 -4.95 -15.64 19.13
N VAL A 31 -5.70 -14.97 18.26
CA VAL A 31 -5.39 -14.87 16.82
C VAL A 31 -4.34 -13.78 16.64
N LYS A 32 -3.17 -14.13 16.12
CA LYS A 32 -2.09 -13.15 15.90
C LYS A 32 -2.21 -12.53 14.50
N ALA A 33 -3.17 -11.62 14.35
CA ALA A 33 -3.49 -11.02 13.05
C ALA A 33 -2.38 -10.07 12.55
N VAL A 34 -1.73 -9.35 13.46
CA VAL A 34 -0.50 -8.59 13.20
C VAL A 34 0.46 -8.90 14.35
N ASP A 35 1.70 -9.26 14.05
CA ASP A 35 2.63 -9.78 15.05
C ASP A 35 4.07 -9.31 14.85
N GLY A 36 4.28 -8.01 15.09
CA GLY A 36 5.59 -7.38 15.15
C GLY A 36 6.04 -6.80 13.82
N ILE A 37 5.11 -6.21 13.06
CA ILE A 37 5.46 -5.56 11.79
C ILE A 37 6.16 -4.23 12.05
N SER A 38 7.19 -3.93 11.25
CA SER A 38 7.91 -2.66 11.30
C SER A 38 8.25 -2.23 9.87
N PHE A 39 7.93 -0.98 9.54
CA PHE A 39 8.22 -0.35 8.25
C PHE A 39 7.95 1.16 8.36
N GLU A 40 8.28 1.90 7.33
CA GLU A 40 8.07 3.35 7.27
C GLU A 40 7.37 3.72 5.96
N VAL A 41 6.71 4.88 5.96
CA VAL A 41 6.13 5.53 4.78
C VAL A 41 6.65 6.97 4.78
N ASN A 42 7.33 7.37 3.72
CA ASN A 42 7.82 8.72 3.52
C ASN A 42 6.72 9.62 2.95
N ALA A 43 6.92 10.92 3.03
CA ALA A 43 6.02 11.88 2.40
C ALA A 43 6.02 11.71 0.88
N ASN A 44 4.83 11.78 0.27
CA ASN A 44 4.60 11.57 -1.15
C ASN A 44 5.01 10.17 -1.65
N GLU A 45 4.88 9.16 -0.80
CA GLU A 45 5.23 7.77 -1.12
C GLU A 45 4.00 6.86 -1.01
N THR A 46 3.91 5.89 -1.91
CA THR A 46 3.00 4.75 -1.81
C THR A 46 3.75 3.49 -1.39
N VAL A 47 3.42 2.98 -0.20
CA VAL A 47 3.83 1.65 0.23
C VAL A 47 2.72 0.65 -0.05
N GLY A 48 3.00 -0.33 -0.91
CA GLY A 48 2.12 -1.46 -1.17
C GLY A 48 2.19 -2.48 -0.04
N LEU A 49 1.06 -2.94 0.50
CA LEU A 49 0.98 -4.05 1.46
C LEU A 49 0.23 -5.22 0.83
N VAL A 50 0.96 -6.29 0.53
CA VAL A 50 0.46 -7.45 -0.23
C VAL A 50 0.57 -8.75 0.55
N GLY A 51 -0.20 -9.76 0.12
CA GLY A 51 -0.19 -11.09 0.72
C GLY A 51 -1.51 -11.83 0.51
N GLU A 52 -1.52 -13.12 0.82
CA GLU A 52 -2.70 -13.98 0.72
C GLU A 52 -3.87 -13.42 1.55
N SER A 53 -5.11 -13.80 1.18
CA SER A 53 -6.29 -13.42 1.95
C SER A 53 -6.17 -13.91 3.41
N GLY A 54 -6.61 -13.08 4.36
CA GLY A 54 -6.55 -13.40 5.78
C GLY A 54 -5.15 -13.32 6.44
N CYS A 55 -4.11 -12.86 5.73
CA CYS A 55 -2.76 -12.76 6.32
C CYS A 55 -2.59 -11.60 7.32
N GLY A 56 -3.55 -10.65 7.38
CA GLY A 56 -3.57 -9.56 8.38
C GLY A 56 -3.54 -8.12 7.83
N LYS A 57 -3.51 -7.92 6.51
CA LYS A 57 -3.33 -6.60 5.88
C LYS A 57 -4.35 -5.54 6.32
N THR A 58 -5.64 -5.83 6.22
CA THR A 58 -6.73 -4.96 6.69
C THR A 58 -6.62 -4.66 8.19
N THR A 59 -6.22 -5.65 8.99
CA THR A 59 -5.97 -5.44 10.42
C THR A 59 -4.80 -4.48 10.64
N ALA A 60 -3.72 -4.61 9.88
CA ALA A 60 -2.57 -3.71 9.95
C ALA A 60 -2.99 -2.28 9.60
N GLY A 61 -3.62 -2.05 8.44
CA GLY A 61 -4.09 -0.73 8.02
C GLY A 61 -5.01 -0.05 9.05
N ARG A 62 -5.99 -0.79 9.58
CA ARG A 62 -6.90 -0.26 10.62
C ARG A 62 -6.21 -0.02 11.97
N SER A 63 -5.18 -0.80 12.30
CA SER A 63 -4.40 -0.62 13.53
C SER A 63 -3.51 0.63 13.44
N LEU A 64 -2.94 0.91 12.26
CA LEU A 64 -2.15 2.12 12.01
C LEU A 64 -2.96 3.41 12.16
N LEU A 65 -4.26 3.36 11.84
CA LEU A 65 -5.17 4.49 12.02
C LEU A 65 -5.85 4.52 13.40
N ARG A 66 -5.50 3.57 14.28
CA ARG A 66 -6.15 3.36 15.58
C ARG A 66 -7.69 3.24 15.48
N LEU A 67 -8.16 2.68 14.37
CA LEU A 67 -9.55 2.21 14.21
C LEU A 67 -9.73 0.86 14.92
N LEU A 68 -8.64 0.10 15.04
CA LEU A 68 -8.50 -1.05 15.93
C LEU A 68 -7.36 -0.76 16.90
N GLU A 69 -7.62 -0.83 18.20
CA GLU A 69 -6.57 -0.58 19.20
C GLU A 69 -5.48 -1.65 19.10
N PRO A 70 -4.21 -1.29 18.86
CA PRO A 70 -3.11 -2.24 18.86
C PRO A 70 -2.96 -2.93 20.21
N THR A 71 -2.38 -4.13 20.19
CA THR A 71 -2.01 -4.86 21.40
C THR A 71 -0.68 -4.37 21.97
N ASP A 72 0.27 -3.99 21.10
CA ASP A 72 1.62 -3.57 21.45
C ASP A 72 2.28 -2.87 20.24
N GLY A 73 3.43 -2.23 20.46
CA GLY A 73 4.20 -1.50 19.46
C GLY A 73 3.95 0.01 19.46
N GLU A 74 4.50 0.69 18.45
CA GLU A 74 4.41 2.15 18.29
C GLU A 74 4.06 2.52 16.85
N VAL A 75 3.31 3.62 16.69
CA VAL A 75 3.03 4.23 15.39
C VAL A 75 3.33 5.72 15.50
N LEU A 76 4.45 6.14 14.92
CA LEU A 76 4.92 7.52 14.93
C LEU A 76 4.43 8.23 13.68
N TYR A 77 3.57 9.22 13.82
CA TYR A 77 3.18 10.11 12.74
C TYR A 77 3.91 11.44 12.91
N LYS A 78 4.73 11.83 11.92
CA LYS A 78 5.62 13.00 12.01
C LYS A 78 6.42 13.04 13.31
N GLY A 79 6.93 11.88 13.73
CA GLY A 79 7.70 11.69 14.96
C GLY A 79 6.88 11.60 16.27
N GLN A 80 5.55 11.73 16.23
CA GLN A 80 4.69 11.65 17.41
C GLN A 80 3.96 10.30 17.50
N ASP A 81 4.06 9.61 18.64
CA ASP A 81 3.38 8.34 18.86
C ASP A 81 1.87 8.54 19.08
N ILE A 82 1.09 8.12 18.09
CA ILE A 82 -0.37 8.31 18.06
C ILE A 82 -1.10 7.36 19.03
N LEU A 83 -0.45 6.27 19.44
CA LEU A 83 -1.05 5.30 20.37
C LEU A 83 -1.10 5.86 21.80
N LYS A 84 -0.20 6.81 22.12
CA LYS A 84 -0.14 7.51 23.40
C LYS A 84 -1.08 8.73 23.47
N MET A 85 -1.69 9.13 22.35
CA MET A 85 -2.57 10.31 22.28
C MET A 85 -3.92 10.09 22.96
N GLY A 86 -4.46 11.17 23.53
CA GLY A 86 -5.81 11.21 24.07
C GLY A 86 -6.91 11.30 22.99
N PRO A 87 -8.19 11.12 23.35
CA PRO A 87 -9.29 11.13 22.38
C PRO A 87 -9.45 12.43 21.57
N ALA A 88 -9.13 13.58 22.17
CA ALA A 88 -9.23 14.89 21.52
C ALA A 88 -8.11 15.13 20.50
N GLU A 89 -6.88 14.75 20.85
CA GLU A 89 -5.71 14.80 19.94
C GLU A 89 -5.94 13.87 18.76
N MET A 90 -6.36 12.63 19.03
CA MET A 90 -6.68 11.66 17.99
C MET A 90 -7.81 12.14 17.08
N ARG A 91 -8.83 12.82 17.61
CA ARG A 91 -9.91 13.41 16.78
C ARG A 91 -9.38 14.48 15.83
N SER A 92 -8.42 15.28 16.27
CA SER A 92 -7.81 16.32 15.42
C SER A 92 -6.93 15.68 14.35
N LEU A 93 -6.11 14.70 14.74
CA LEU A 93 -5.20 13.98 13.86
C LEU A 93 -5.93 13.17 12.77
N ARG A 94 -7.16 12.71 13.03
CA ARG A 94 -7.99 12.03 12.03
C ARG A 94 -8.24 12.86 10.77
N ARG A 95 -8.10 14.19 10.79
CA ARG A 95 -8.18 14.99 9.55
C ARG A 95 -7.08 14.63 8.55
N ASN A 96 -5.89 14.31 9.07
CA ASN A 96 -4.71 14.03 8.26
C ASN A 96 -4.61 12.54 7.86
N LEU A 97 -5.20 11.66 8.67
CA LEU A 97 -5.12 10.21 8.52
C LEU A 97 -6.49 9.65 8.09
N GLN A 98 -6.61 9.28 6.82
CA GLN A 98 -7.87 8.85 6.21
C GLN A 98 -7.82 7.41 5.71
N ILE A 99 -8.98 6.85 5.37
CA ILE A 99 -9.11 5.49 4.85
C ILE A 99 -10.13 5.42 3.74
N ILE A 100 -9.78 4.69 2.69
CA ILE A 100 -10.68 4.22 1.64
C ILE A 100 -10.93 2.73 1.93
N PHE A 101 -12.19 2.37 2.18
CA PHE A 101 -12.58 1.02 2.56
C PHE A 101 -12.77 0.10 1.33
N GLN A 102 -12.64 -1.20 1.56
CA GLN A 102 -12.73 -2.28 0.57
C GLN A 102 -14.03 -2.31 -0.22
N ASP A 103 -15.16 -2.12 0.47
CA ASP A 103 -16.47 -2.17 -0.17
C ASP A 103 -17.12 -0.77 -0.17
N PRO A 104 -17.26 -0.14 -1.35
CA PRO A 104 -17.94 1.14 -1.46
C PRO A 104 -19.44 1.03 -1.16
N PHE A 105 -20.05 -0.16 -1.23
CA PHE A 105 -21.46 -0.34 -0.89
C PHE A 105 -21.70 -0.25 0.61
N SER A 106 -21.01 -1.07 1.41
CA SER A 106 -21.19 -1.09 2.87
C SER A 106 -20.59 0.12 3.57
N SER A 107 -19.64 0.83 2.95
CA SER A 107 -19.01 2.00 3.56
C SER A 107 -19.78 3.32 3.34
N LEU A 108 -20.74 3.36 2.42
CA LEU A 108 -21.59 4.55 2.17
C LEU A 108 -22.99 4.32 2.74
N ASN A 109 -23.52 5.28 3.50
CA ASN A 109 -24.90 5.16 4.02
C ASN A 109 -25.91 5.30 2.86
N PRO A 110 -26.68 4.25 2.50
CA PRO A 110 -27.55 4.28 1.33
C PRO A 110 -28.73 5.25 1.46
N ARG A 111 -29.00 5.75 2.66
CA ARG A 111 -30.09 6.71 2.97
C ARG A 111 -29.64 8.17 2.92
N MET A 112 -28.35 8.42 2.69
CA MET A 112 -27.79 9.77 2.63
C MET A 112 -27.47 10.14 1.18
N THR A 113 -27.62 11.40 0.85
CA THR A 113 -27.17 11.94 -0.45
C THR A 113 -25.64 11.99 -0.50
N ILE A 114 -25.08 12.08 -1.70
CA ILE A 114 -23.63 12.27 -1.89
C ILE A 114 -23.14 13.53 -1.18
N GLU A 115 -23.91 14.62 -1.24
CA GLU A 115 -23.68 15.85 -0.47
C GLU A 115 -23.46 15.57 1.00
N SER A 116 -24.39 14.83 1.60
CA SER A 116 -24.38 14.54 3.02
C SER A 116 -23.20 13.64 3.38
N ILE A 117 -22.91 12.64 2.55
CA ILE A 117 -21.84 11.67 2.79
C ILE A 117 -20.45 12.32 2.78
N ILE A 118 -20.20 13.21 1.83
CA ILE A 118 -18.91 13.91 1.70
C ILE A 118 -18.86 15.11 2.66
N GLY A 119 -19.94 15.89 2.73
CA GLY A 119 -20.03 17.11 3.52
C GLY A 119 -20.12 16.89 5.04
N GLU A 120 -20.51 15.70 5.51
CA GLU A 120 -20.54 15.38 6.94
C GLU A 120 -19.17 15.58 7.59
N ALA A 121 -18.10 15.08 6.97
CA ALA A 121 -16.75 15.22 7.49
C ALA A 121 -16.33 16.70 7.54
N ILE A 122 -16.57 17.45 6.47
CA ILE A 122 -16.26 18.89 6.33
C ILE A 122 -16.93 19.67 7.47
N THR A 123 -18.23 19.44 7.66
CA THR A 123 -19.05 20.14 8.66
C THR A 123 -18.66 19.73 10.08
N PHE A 124 -18.52 18.43 10.35
CA PHE A 124 -18.17 17.89 11.66
C PHE A 124 -16.80 18.41 12.14
N HIS A 125 -15.84 18.47 11.22
CA HIS A 125 -14.51 19.03 11.48
C HIS A 125 -14.44 20.55 11.33
N LYS A 126 -15.56 21.25 11.07
CA LYS A 126 -15.59 22.72 10.94
C LYS A 126 -14.58 23.27 9.91
N VAL A 127 -14.40 22.54 8.81
CA VAL A 127 -13.56 22.98 7.69
C VAL A 127 -14.26 24.09 6.91
N ALA A 128 -15.56 23.91 6.66
CA ALA A 128 -16.45 24.90 6.06
C ALA A 128 -17.86 24.78 6.68
N GLN A 129 -18.72 25.78 6.44
CA GLN A 129 -20.12 25.78 6.90
C GLN A 129 -21.07 26.37 5.87
N GLY A 130 -22.33 25.93 5.90
CA GLY A 130 -23.38 26.49 5.04
C GLY A 130 -23.10 26.21 3.55
N PRO A 131 -23.31 27.21 2.67
CA PRO A 131 -23.16 27.04 1.21
C PRO A 131 -21.76 26.59 0.75
N GLU A 132 -20.71 26.96 1.49
CA GLU A 132 -19.32 26.62 1.17
C GLU A 132 -19.07 25.10 1.19
N VAL A 133 -19.78 24.37 2.07
CA VAL A 133 -19.69 22.89 2.12
C VAL A 133 -20.09 22.29 0.78
N ARG A 134 -21.14 22.85 0.17
CA ARG A 134 -21.64 22.35 -1.12
C ARG A 134 -20.63 22.58 -2.24
N GLU A 135 -20.06 23.79 -2.31
CA GLU A 135 -19.03 24.14 -3.30
C GLU A 135 -17.80 23.23 -3.19
N MET A 136 -17.35 22.96 -1.96
CA MET A 136 -16.25 22.01 -1.73
C MET A 136 -16.61 20.59 -2.20
N VAL A 137 -17.83 20.12 -1.93
CA VAL A 137 -18.27 18.79 -2.37
C VAL A 137 -18.35 18.71 -3.89
N GLU A 138 -18.88 19.75 -4.55
CA GLU A 138 -18.95 19.82 -6.02
C GLU A 138 -17.55 19.77 -6.65
N GLY A 139 -16.59 20.53 -6.10
CA GLY A 139 -15.19 20.48 -6.52
C GLY A 139 -14.53 19.11 -6.28
N LEU A 140 -14.82 18.45 -5.16
CA LEU A 140 -14.33 17.09 -4.90
C LEU A 140 -14.91 16.08 -5.88
N LEU A 141 -16.18 16.20 -6.27
CA LEU A 141 -16.80 15.34 -7.28
C LEU A 141 -16.11 15.51 -8.64
N GLU A 142 -15.85 16.73 -9.07
CA GLU A 142 -15.11 16.98 -10.32
C GLU A 142 -13.73 16.35 -10.31
N ARG A 143 -12.97 16.53 -9.23
CA ARG A 143 -11.62 15.97 -9.10
C ARG A 143 -11.59 14.45 -9.18
N VAL A 144 -12.62 13.77 -8.66
CA VAL A 144 -12.74 12.31 -8.81
C VAL A 144 -13.43 11.88 -10.11
N GLY A 145 -13.65 12.80 -11.05
CA GLY A 145 -14.23 12.53 -12.37
C GLY A 145 -15.74 12.25 -12.35
N LEU A 146 -16.47 12.84 -11.41
CA LEU A 146 -17.93 12.80 -11.32
C LEU A 146 -18.53 14.18 -11.61
N GLN A 147 -19.76 14.22 -12.11
CA GLN A 147 -20.42 15.51 -12.37
C GLN A 147 -20.89 16.15 -11.04
N PRO A 148 -20.67 17.45 -10.81
CA PRO A 148 -21.19 18.18 -9.65
C PRO A 148 -22.69 17.99 -9.43
N SER A 149 -23.45 17.93 -10.54
CA SER A 149 -24.90 17.74 -10.53
C SER A 149 -25.36 16.46 -9.82
N TYR A 150 -24.45 15.52 -9.57
CA TYR A 150 -24.74 14.26 -8.89
C TYR A 150 -24.79 14.38 -7.36
N ILE A 151 -24.48 15.56 -6.81
CA ILE A 151 -24.43 15.82 -5.36
C ILE A 151 -25.74 15.46 -4.61
N THR A 152 -26.90 15.60 -5.26
CA THR A 152 -28.21 15.26 -4.67
C THR A 152 -28.60 13.79 -4.80
N ARG A 153 -27.83 12.99 -5.55
CA ARG A 153 -28.10 11.56 -5.75
C ARG A 153 -27.74 10.74 -4.52
N TYR A 154 -28.24 9.53 -4.48
CA TYR A 154 -27.96 8.52 -3.47
C TYR A 154 -26.98 7.46 -4.00
N PRO A 155 -26.22 6.77 -3.12
CA PRO A 155 -25.23 5.78 -3.54
C PRO A 155 -25.77 4.70 -4.48
N HIS A 156 -27.03 4.28 -4.33
CA HIS A 156 -27.62 3.22 -5.17
C HIS A 156 -27.79 3.61 -6.65
N GLU A 157 -27.71 4.90 -6.97
CA GLU A 157 -27.84 5.44 -8.33
C GLU A 157 -26.50 5.45 -9.12
N PHE A 158 -25.43 4.93 -8.52
CA PHE A 158 -24.07 4.92 -9.10
C PHE A 158 -23.57 3.50 -9.40
N SER A 159 -22.70 3.37 -10.38
CA SER A 159 -21.94 2.13 -10.64
C SER A 159 -20.92 1.85 -9.53
N GLY A 160 -20.38 0.64 -9.45
CA GLY A 160 -19.36 0.28 -8.44
C GLY A 160 -18.14 1.21 -8.46
N GLY A 161 -17.59 1.49 -9.65
CA GLY A 161 -16.47 2.42 -9.81
C GLY A 161 -16.80 3.86 -9.43
N GLN A 162 -18.01 4.33 -9.73
CA GLN A 162 -18.44 5.68 -9.33
C GLN A 162 -18.61 5.78 -7.81
N ARG A 163 -19.15 4.74 -7.14
CA ARG A 163 -19.21 4.71 -5.67
C ARG A 163 -17.82 4.69 -5.05
N GLN A 164 -16.86 4.01 -5.68
CA GLN A 164 -15.47 4.05 -5.24
C GLN A 164 -14.91 5.47 -5.32
N ARG A 165 -15.16 6.18 -6.43
CA ARG A 165 -14.79 7.60 -6.60
C ARG A 165 -15.44 8.49 -5.53
N VAL A 166 -16.70 8.26 -5.17
CA VAL A 166 -17.33 8.94 -4.02
C VAL A 166 -16.59 8.63 -2.71
N GLY A 167 -16.19 7.37 -2.49
CA GLY A 167 -15.40 6.97 -1.33
C GLY A 167 -14.04 7.68 -1.26
N ILE A 168 -13.37 7.86 -2.41
CA ILE A 168 -12.14 8.64 -2.54
C ILE A 168 -12.40 10.12 -2.23
N ALA A 169 -13.43 10.73 -2.83
CA ALA A 169 -13.80 12.12 -2.56
C ALA A 169 -14.07 12.37 -1.06
N ARG A 170 -14.75 11.43 -0.39
CA ARG A 170 -14.97 11.49 1.07
C ARG A 170 -13.65 11.47 1.86
N ALA A 171 -12.69 10.63 1.47
CA ALA A 171 -11.39 10.58 2.13
C ALA A 171 -10.58 11.87 1.91
N LEU A 172 -10.69 12.49 0.73
CA LEU A 172 -10.04 13.76 0.40
C LEU A 172 -10.67 14.98 1.06
N ALA A 173 -11.91 14.87 1.56
CA ALA A 173 -12.70 16.01 2.01
C ALA A 173 -12.06 16.85 3.13
N LEU A 174 -11.11 16.27 3.87
CA LEU A 174 -10.39 16.92 4.97
C LEU A 174 -8.96 17.35 4.60
N ASN A 175 -8.56 17.22 3.32
CA ASN A 175 -7.21 17.46 2.82
C ASN A 175 -6.14 16.68 3.61
N PRO A 176 -6.22 15.33 3.62
CA PRO A 176 -5.28 14.50 4.37
C PRO A 176 -3.86 14.53 3.75
N ASP A 177 -2.88 14.03 4.48
CA ASP A 177 -1.55 13.74 3.93
C ASP A 177 -1.24 12.23 3.87
N PHE A 178 -2.03 11.40 4.58
CA PHE A 178 -1.91 9.96 4.55
C PHE A 178 -3.27 9.27 4.39
N ILE A 179 -3.36 8.33 3.44
CA ILE A 179 -4.55 7.51 3.21
C ILE A 179 -4.19 6.03 3.20
N VAL A 180 -4.92 5.23 3.97
CA VAL A 180 -4.92 3.76 3.82
C VAL A 180 -5.94 3.38 2.76
N CYS A 181 -5.50 2.71 1.70
CA CYS A 181 -6.38 2.15 0.66
C CYS A 181 -6.57 0.66 0.95
N ASP A 182 -7.62 0.30 1.69
CA ASP A 182 -7.91 -1.08 2.12
C ASP A 182 -8.63 -1.84 1.00
N GLU A 183 -7.90 -2.50 0.10
CA GLU A 183 -8.47 -3.23 -1.05
C GLU A 183 -9.42 -2.37 -1.92
N ALA A 184 -9.07 -1.10 -2.09
CA ALA A 184 -9.91 -0.07 -2.74
C ALA A 184 -10.30 -0.35 -4.21
N VAL A 185 -9.74 -1.37 -4.84
CA VAL A 185 -10.00 -1.71 -6.25
C VAL A 185 -10.40 -3.17 -6.46
N SER A 186 -10.49 -3.98 -5.40
CA SER A 186 -10.65 -5.45 -5.52
C SER A 186 -12.00 -5.89 -6.09
N ALA A 187 -13.05 -5.07 -5.92
CA ALA A 187 -14.41 -5.40 -6.33
C ALA A 187 -14.79 -4.80 -7.70
N LEU A 188 -13.81 -4.27 -8.44
CA LEU A 188 -14.02 -3.54 -9.68
C LEU A 188 -13.56 -4.35 -10.90
N ASP A 189 -14.20 -4.13 -12.04
CA ASP A 189 -13.72 -4.67 -13.32
C ASP A 189 -12.33 -4.11 -13.66
N VAL A 190 -11.52 -4.88 -14.37
CA VAL A 190 -10.11 -4.56 -14.67
C VAL A 190 -9.92 -3.16 -15.29
N SER A 191 -10.82 -2.75 -16.20
CA SER A 191 -10.75 -1.43 -16.83
C SER A 191 -11.06 -0.29 -15.84
N VAL A 192 -12.03 -0.49 -14.95
CA VAL A 192 -12.41 0.48 -13.91
C VAL A 192 -11.33 0.57 -12.85
N GLN A 193 -10.75 -0.56 -12.47
CA GLN A 193 -9.62 -0.65 -11.55
C GLN A 193 -8.43 0.19 -12.05
N ALA A 194 -8.04 0.05 -13.33
CA ALA A 194 -6.97 0.86 -13.91
C ALA A 194 -7.29 2.38 -13.85
N GLN A 195 -8.53 2.77 -14.14
CA GLN A 195 -8.94 4.17 -14.03
C GLN A 195 -8.86 4.71 -12.59
N VAL A 196 -9.21 3.89 -11.59
CA VAL A 196 -9.12 4.29 -10.18
C VAL A 196 -7.66 4.39 -9.73
N ILE A 197 -6.79 3.50 -10.19
CA ILE A 197 -5.34 3.58 -9.90
C ILE A 197 -4.76 4.86 -10.47
N ASN A 198 -5.01 5.17 -11.74
CA ASN A 198 -4.55 6.41 -12.37
C ASN A 198 -5.06 7.64 -11.60
N LEU A 199 -6.34 7.64 -11.21
CA LEU A 199 -6.91 8.69 -10.37
C LEU A 199 -6.15 8.84 -9.05
N LEU A 200 -5.83 7.75 -8.35
CA LEU A 200 -5.07 7.82 -7.10
C LEU A 200 -3.66 8.37 -7.32
N MET A 201 -2.99 8.01 -8.43
CA MET A 201 -1.67 8.54 -8.77
C MET A 201 -1.73 10.05 -9.09
N ASP A 202 -2.74 10.50 -9.84
CA ASP A 202 -2.94 11.92 -10.14
C ASP A 202 -3.19 12.71 -8.84
N LEU A 203 -4.04 12.19 -7.95
CA LEU A 203 -4.31 12.78 -6.65
C LEU A 203 -3.08 12.81 -5.74
N GLN A 204 -2.22 11.78 -5.81
CA GLN A 204 -0.96 11.73 -5.07
C GLN A 204 -0.09 12.95 -5.41
N GLN A 205 0.09 13.19 -6.71
CA GLN A 205 0.90 14.30 -7.21
C GLN A 205 0.26 15.66 -6.90
N GLU A 206 -1.06 15.79 -7.09
CA GLU A 206 -1.76 17.06 -6.88
C GLU A 206 -1.78 17.49 -5.39
N TYR A 207 -1.98 16.53 -4.48
CA TYR A 207 -2.17 16.80 -3.05
C TYR A 207 -0.97 16.45 -2.17
N ASN A 208 0.11 15.93 -2.74
CA ASN A 208 1.26 15.37 -2.00
C ASN A 208 0.83 14.28 -1.00
N LEU A 209 -0.07 13.39 -1.43
CA LEU A 209 -0.57 12.31 -0.58
C LEU A 209 0.45 11.20 -0.44
N SER A 210 0.42 10.53 0.70
CA SER A 210 1.16 9.29 0.92
C SER A 210 0.16 8.16 1.16
N TYR A 211 0.44 6.98 0.63
CA TYR A 211 -0.50 5.86 0.67
C TYR A 211 0.10 4.63 1.35
N LEU A 212 -0.74 3.95 2.12
CA LEU A 212 -0.60 2.51 2.34
C LEU A 212 -1.61 1.79 1.46
N PHE A 213 -1.15 1.21 0.35
CA PHE A 213 -2.00 0.55 -0.62
C PHE A 213 -2.10 -0.95 -0.34
N ILE A 214 -3.22 -1.37 0.26
CA ILE A 214 -3.46 -2.77 0.58
C ILE A 214 -4.14 -3.45 -0.59
N ALA A 215 -3.52 -4.51 -1.10
CA ALA A 215 -4.12 -5.36 -2.13
C ALA A 215 -3.74 -6.82 -1.95
N HIS A 216 -4.48 -7.70 -2.62
CA HIS A 216 -4.14 -9.12 -2.71
C HIS A 216 -3.52 -9.50 -4.07
N ASP A 217 -3.64 -8.64 -5.08
CA ASP A 217 -3.06 -8.83 -6.41
C ASP A 217 -1.81 -7.96 -6.56
N LEU A 218 -0.67 -8.62 -6.72
CA LEU A 218 0.62 -7.96 -6.94
C LEU A 218 0.64 -7.16 -8.25
N SER A 219 0.00 -7.62 -9.32
CA SER A 219 0.02 -6.92 -10.63
C SER A 219 -0.47 -5.47 -10.52
N VAL A 220 -1.43 -5.25 -9.63
CA VAL A 220 -2.04 -3.95 -9.33
C VAL A 220 -1.08 -3.06 -8.54
N VAL A 221 -0.44 -3.66 -7.53
CA VAL A 221 0.47 -2.98 -6.62
C VAL A 221 1.70 -2.46 -7.35
N GLN A 222 2.18 -3.20 -8.36
CA GLN A 222 3.31 -2.79 -9.19
C GLN A 222 3.12 -1.41 -9.84
N HIS A 223 1.89 -1.07 -10.21
CA HIS A 223 1.62 0.15 -10.97
C HIS A 223 1.53 1.42 -10.12
N ILE A 224 1.34 1.29 -8.81
CA ILE A 224 1.06 2.43 -7.91
C ILE A 224 2.07 2.57 -6.78
N SER A 225 2.85 1.53 -6.46
CA SER A 225 3.68 1.52 -5.25
C SER A 225 5.14 1.83 -5.56
N ASP A 226 5.75 2.65 -4.72
CA ASP A 226 7.20 2.91 -4.73
C ASP A 226 7.93 1.73 -4.04
N ARG A 227 7.48 1.37 -2.83
CA ARG A 227 7.99 0.21 -2.07
C ARG A 227 6.87 -0.78 -1.78
N ILE A 228 7.23 -2.06 -1.58
CA ILE A 228 6.25 -3.13 -1.33
C ILE A 228 6.66 -3.94 -0.09
N ALA A 229 5.71 -4.08 0.83
CA ALA A 229 5.76 -4.97 1.98
C ALA A 229 4.93 -6.23 1.71
N VAL A 230 5.58 -7.40 1.67
CA VAL A 230 4.94 -8.70 1.53
C VAL A 230 4.65 -9.27 2.91
N MET A 231 3.38 -9.46 3.23
CA MET A 231 2.91 -9.93 4.54
C MET A 231 2.46 -11.39 4.50
N TYR A 232 2.98 -12.20 5.43
CA TYR A 232 2.58 -13.59 5.62
C TYR A 232 2.27 -13.87 7.09
N LEU A 233 1.06 -14.37 7.37
CA LEU A 233 0.58 -14.73 8.72
C LEU A 233 0.96 -13.72 9.80
N GLY A 234 0.59 -12.45 9.64
CA GLY A 234 0.83 -11.43 10.66
C GLY A 234 2.21 -10.75 10.64
N GLN A 235 3.14 -11.18 9.79
CA GLN A 235 4.52 -10.66 9.74
C GLN A 235 4.89 -10.18 8.33
N ILE A 236 5.78 -9.19 8.26
CA ILE A 236 6.42 -8.82 6.99
C ILE A 236 7.48 -9.87 6.68
N ALA A 237 7.29 -10.58 5.58
CA ALA A 237 8.21 -11.58 5.05
C ALA A 237 9.33 -10.92 4.25
N GLU A 238 9.00 -9.84 3.53
CA GLU A 238 9.92 -9.12 2.65
C GLU A 238 9.46 -7.67 2.45
N PHE A 239 10.40 -6.74 2.33
CA PHE A 239 10.15 -5.32 2.09
C PHE A 239 11.27 -4.73 1.23
N ALA A 240 10.94 -4.13 0.09
CA ALA A 240 11.92 -3.54 -0.82
C ALA A 240 11.27 -2.47 -1.71
N GLU A 241 12.10 -1.75 -2.47
CA GLU A 241 11.67 -1.01 -3.67
C GLU A 241 10.88 -1.94 -4.61
N CYS A 242 9.86 -1.40 -5.26
CA CYS A 242 8.93 -2.16 -6.09
C CYS A 242 9.71 -2.92 -7.17
N ASP A 243 10.49 -2.21 -7.99
CA ASP A 243 11.24 -2.83 -9.09
C ASP A 243 12.20 -3.92 -8.58
N GLU A 244 12.92 -3.66 -7.49
CA GLU A 244 13.84 -4.65 -6.90
C GLU A 244 13.09 -5.88 -6.35
N LEU A 245 11.88 -5.72 -5.80
CA LEU A 245 11.08 -6.87 -5.36
C LEU A 245 10.62 -7.75 -6.53
N TYR A 246 10.26 -7.15 -7.67
CA TYR A 246 9.85 -7.87 -8.88
C TYR A 246 11.04 -8.52 -9.60
N GLU A 247 12.17 -7.82 -9.64
CA GLU A 247 13.39 -8.28 -10.27
C GLU A 247 14.14 -9.30 -9.41
N ASN A 248 14.25 -9.11 -8.10
CA ASN A 248 15.09 -9.92 -7.21
C ASN A 248 14.36 -10.38 -5.94
N PRO A 249 13.19 -11.04 -6.04
CA PRO A 249 12.47 -11.50 -4.86
C PRO A 249 13.29 -12.53 -4.07
N LEU A 250 13.56 -12.22 -2.80
CA LEU A 250 14.40 -13.01 -1.92
C LEU A 250 13.60 -14.10 -1.19
N HIS A 251 12.44 -13.76 -0.60
CA HIS A 251 11.70 -14.70 0.23
C HIS A 251 10.98 -15.74 -0.65
N PRO A 252 11.07 -17.05 -0.35
CA PRO A 252 10.44 -18.10 -1.17
C PRO A 252 8.91 -17.93 -1.33
N TYR A 253 8.25 -17.32 -0.33
CA TYR A 253 6.84 -16.90 -0.42
C TYR A 253 6.61 -15.82 -1.48
N THR A 254 7.41 -14.76 -1.49
CA THR A 254 7.32 -13.67 -2.48
C THR A 254 7.55 -14.20 -3.88
N GLN A 255 8.57 -15.05 -4.06
CA GLN A 255 8.83 -15.72 -5.34
C GLN A 255 7.60 -16.51 -5.82
N ALA A 256 6.96 -17.25 -4.91
CA ALA A 256 5.75 -18.00 -5.21
C ALA A 256 4.58 -17.11 -5.63
N LEU A 257 4.34 -16.02 -4.89
CA LEU A 257 3.29 -15.05 -5.23
C LEU A 257 3.52 -14.41 -6.61
N LEU A 258 4.74 -13.97 -6.90
CA LEU A 258 5.08 -13.33 -8.18
C LEU A 258 4.93 -14.31 -9.36
N SER A 259 5.23 -15.59 -9.18
CA SER A 259 5.06 -16.59 -10.24
C SER A 259 3.61 -16.85 -10.64
N ALA A 260 2.64 -16.45 -9.80
CA ALA A 260 1.23 -16.57 -10.09
C ALA A 260 0.74 -15.47 -11.06
N ILE A 261 1.48 -14.37 -11.18
CA ILE A 261 1.13 -13.23 -12.05
C ILE A 261 1.21 -13.67 -13.51
N PRO A 262 0.12 -13.50 -14.29
CA PRO A 262 0.13 -13.80 -15.72
C PRO A 262 1.16 -12.94 -16.46
N GLN A 263 2.02 -13.56 -17.28
CA GLN A 263 2.93 -12.80 -18.13
C GLN A 263 2.23 -12.40 -19.44
N PRO A 264 2.34 -11.12 -19.88
CA PRO A 264 1.69 -10.64 -21.10
C PRO A 264 2.12 -11.38 -22.38
N ASN A 265 3.33 -11.98 -22.38
CA ASN A 265 3.84 -12.70 -23.53
C ASN A 265 3.41 -14.18 -23.51
N PRO A 266 2.46 -14.61 -24.37
CA PRO A 266 1.96 -15.98 -24.38
C PRO A 266 3.02 -17.03 -24.79
N ARG A 267 4.15 -16.61 -25.37
CA ARG A 267 5.26 -17.49 -25.73
C ARG A 267 6.21 -17.78 -24.56
N ARG A 268 6.15 -17.00 -23.48
CA ARG A 268 6.89 -17.24 -22.23
C ARG A 268 5.93 -17.83 -21.20
N ARG A 269 5.85 -19.16 -21.15
CA ARG A 269 5.20 -19.83 -20.00
C ARG A 269 6.08 -19.64 -18.78
N ALA A 270 5.73 -18.69 -17.92
CA ALA A 270 6.28 -18.63 -16.58
C ALA A 270 5.96 -19.95 -15.85
N GLN A 271 6.96 -20.56 -15.24
CA GLN A 271 6.75 -21.74 -14.39
C GLN A 271 6.01 -21.27 -13.14
N ARG A 272 4.70 -21.55 -13.06
CA ARG A 272 3.90 -21.25 -11.88
C ARG A 272 4.34 -22.12 -10.72
N ILE A 273 4.66 -21.50 -9.60
CA ILE A 273 5.06 -22.18 -8.38
C ILE A 273 3.78 -22.53 -7.62
N ILE A 274 3.45 -23.81 -7.58
CA ILE A 274 2.31 -24.30 -6.81
C ILE A 274 2.81 -24.56 -5.39
N LEU A 275 2.46 -23.68 -4.46
CA LEU A 275 2.67 -23.91 -3.04
C LEU A 275 1.82 -25.12 -2.59
N LYS A 276 2.46 -26.09 -1.94
CA LYS A 276 1.79 -27.28 -1.42
C LYS A 276 1.26 -27.01 -0.02
N GLY A 277 0.07 -27.51 0.26
CA GLY A 277 -0.58 -27.39 1.58
C GLY A 277 -1.33 -26.08 1.80
N ASP A 278 -2.25 -26.12 2.75
CA ASP A 278 -3.11 -24.98 3.11
C ASP A 278 -2.34 -23.94 3.94
N VAL A 279 -2.87 -22.71 3.95
CA VAL A 279 -2.38 -21.65 4.82
C VAL A 279 -2.63 -22.07 6.29
N PRO A 280 -1.59 -22.12 7.14
CA PRO A 280 -1.75 -22.45 8.55
C PRO A 280 -2.69 -21.48 9.27
N SER A 281 -3.37 -21.96 10.30
CA SER A 281 -4.27 -21.11 11.08
C SER A 281 -3.50 -20.02 11.84
N PRO A 282 -3.91 -18.73 11.76
CA PRO A 282 -3.33 -17.67 12.59
C PRO A 282 -3.58 -17.84 14.10
N MET A 283 -4.44 -18.78 14.50
CA MET A 283 -4.68 -19.15 15.91
C MET A 283 -3.53 -19.97 16.50
N ASN A 284 -2.84 -20.74 15.65
CA ASN A 284 -1.72 -21.59 16.04
C ASN A 284 -0.66 -21.55 14.93
N PRO A 285 0.08 -20.44 14.78
CA PRO A 285 1.07 -20.30 13.73
C PRO A 285 2.20 -21.33 13.92
N PRO A 286 2.84 -21.81 12.84
CA PRO A 286 3.96 -22.73 12.93
C PRO A 286 5.12 -22.15 13.76
N SER A 287 5.90 -23.02 14.42
CA SER A 287 7.09 -22.63 15.16
C SER A 287 8.21 -22.19 14.22
N GLY A 288 9.12 -21.36 14.69
CA GLY A 288 10.22 -20.85 13.87
C GLY A 288 9.72 -19.94 12.74
N CYS A 289 10.09 -20.27 11.50
CA CYS A 289 9.62 -19.54 10.32
C CYS A 289 8.18 -19.92 9.96
N ARG A 290 7.24 -18.98 9.99
CA ARG A 290 5.82 -19.26 9.71
C ARG A 290 5.56 -19.93 8.37
N PHE A 291 6.45 -19.71 7.39
CA PHE A 291 6.33 -20.27 6.04
C PHE A 291 6.97 -21.66 5.88
N HIS A 292 7.65 -22.20 6.90
CA HIS A 292 8.45 -23.42 6.78
C HIS A 292 7.65 -24.66 6.33
N THR A 293 6.33 -24.68 6.53
CA THR A 293 5.44 -25.78 6.14
C THR A 293 5.14 -25.82 4.65
N ARG A 294 5.31 -24.70 3.96
CA ARG A 294 5.05 -24.52 2.51
C ARG A 294 6.32 -24.15 1.73
N CYS A 295 7.42 -23.84 2.42
CA CYS A 295 8.68 -23.41 1.83
C CYS A 295 9.40 -24.58 1.11
N PRO A 296 9.73 -24.44 -0.19
CA PRO A 296 10.47 -25.48 -0.92
C PRO A 296 11.93 -25.59 -0.47
N ALA A 297 12.51 -24.49 0.03
CA ALA A 297 13.88 -24.41 0.55
C ALA A 297 13.93 -24.54 2.09
N CYS A 298 12.95 -25.22 2.70
CA CYS A 298 12.93 -25.42 4.16
C CYS A 298 14.11 -26.29 4.63
N PHE A 299 14.79 -25.86 5.69
CA PHE A 299 15.89 -26.57 6.32
C PHE A 299 15.82 -26.47 7.86
N ALA A 300 16.78 -27.05 8.58
CA ALA A 300 16.62 -27.36 10.01
C ALA A 300 16.24 -26.17 10.92
N PRO A 301 16.90 -24.99 10.85
CA PRO A 301 16.55 -23.83 11.68
C PRO A 301 15.14 -23.29 11.43
N CYS A 302 14.60 -23.45 10.21
CA CYS A 302 13.28 -22.93 9.86
C CYS A 302 12.15 -23.47 10.74
N LYS A 303 12.30 -24.66 11.32
CA LYS A 303 11.25 -25.31 12.12
C LYS A 303 11.24 -24.88 13.58
N THR A 304 12.35 -24.33 14.08
CA THR A 304 12.58 -24.16 15.53
C THR A 304 12.98 -22.74 15.91
N VAL A 305 13.67 -22.03 15.02
CA VAL A 305 14.16 -20.67 15.27
C VAL A 305 13.34 -19.67 14.46
N GLU A 306 12.86 -18.62 15.10
CA GLU A 306 12.14 -17.55 14.42
C GLU A 306 13.14 -16.68 13.63
N PRO A 307 12.98 -16.53 12.30
CA PRO A 307 13.89 -15.71 11.51
C PRO A 307 13.80 -14.24 11.93
N ARG A 308 14.96 -13.60 12.12
CA ARG A 308 15.03 -12.13 12.22
C ARG A 308 14.92 -11.51 10.83
N THR A 309 14.58 -10.22 10.80
CA THR A 309 14.67 -9.43 9.58
C THR A 309 16.13 -9.09 9.35
N VAL A 310 16.63 -9.40 8.17
CA VAL A 310 17.97 -9.05 7.68
C VAL A 310 17.85 -8.19 6.44
N GLU A 311 18.92 -7.48 6.09
CA GLU A 311 18.95 -6.55 4.95
C GLU A 311 20.16 -6.93 4.05
N PRO A 312 20.00 -7.91 3.14
CA PRO A 312 21.11 -8.42 2.33
C PRO A 312 21.66 -7.39 1.35
N THR A 313 20.80 -6.49 0.86
CA THR A 313 21.15 -5.32 0.07
C THR A 313 20.46 -4.09 0.66
N PRO A 314 21.03 -2.88 0.54
CA PRO A 314 20.44 -1.67 1.10
C PRO A 314 18.99 -1.46 0.63
N GLY A 315 18.07 -1.25 1.57
CA GLY A 315 16.66 -1.08 1.31
C GLY A 315 15.86 -2.38 1.13
N HIS A 316 16.52 -3.54 1.00
CA HIS A 316 15.87 -4.84 0.77
C HIS A 316 15.89 -5.69 2.03
N LYS A 317 14.80 -5.66 2.78
CA LYS A 317 14.64 -6.38 4.04
C LYS A 317 13.93 -7.70 3.80
N VAL A 318 14.43 -8.78 4.38
CA VAL A 318 13.84 -10.12 4.30
C VAL A 318 13.86 -10.83 5.63
N ARG A 319 12.78 -11.54 5.98
CA ARG A 319 12.66 -12.33 7.21
C ARG A 319 12.87 -13.81 6.90
N CYS A 320 14.10 -14.21 6.57
CA CYS A 320 14.42 -15.58 6.14
C CYS A 320 15.83 -16.02 6.54
N HIS A 321 15.96 -17.24 7.06
CA HIS A 321 17.24 -17.84 7.46
C HIS A 321 18.22 -18.07 6.30
N LEU A 322 17.75 -18.11 5.04
CA LEU A 322 18.64 -18.24 3.88
C LEU A 322 19.64 -17.08 3.77
N TYR A 323 19.23 -15.90 4.23
CA TYR A 323 20.02 -14.67 4.12
C TYR A 323 20.55 -14.19 5.48
N ASP A 324 20.33 -14.97 6.54
CA ASP A 324 20.86 -14.65 7.86
C ASP A 324 22.28 -15.21 7.99
N PRO A 325 23.33 -14.38 8.20
CA PRO A 325 24.70 -14.85 8.30
C PRO A 325 24.94 -15.93 9.36
N GLU A 326 24.09 -16.01 10.39
CA GLU A 326 24.19 -17.02 11.44
C GLU A 326 23.60 -18.38 11.03
N PHE A 327 22.59 -18.39 10.17
CA PHE A 327 21.83 -19.60 9.81
C PHE A 327 21.94 -19.99 8.34
N ALA A 328 22.50 -19.14 7.48
CA ALA A 328 22.55 -19.35 6.04
C ALA A 328 23.22 -20.70 5.71
N PRO A 329 22.57 -21.54 4.89
CA PRO A 329 23.09 -22.87 4.60
C PRO A 329 24.25 -22.79 3.60
N ASN A 330 25.32 -23.53 3.87
CA ASN A 330 26.40 -23.80 2.90
C ASN A 330 26.02 -24.87 1.87
N ASP A 331 24.89 -25.57 2.06
CA ASP A 331 24.43 -26.64 1.19
C ASP A 331 23.75 -26.07 -0.08
N PRO A 332 24.36 -26.23 -1.27
CA PRO A 332 23.81 -25.72 -2.52
C PRO A 332 22.48 -26.38 -2.89
N ASP A 333 22.18 -27.58 -2.39
CA ASP A 333 20.92 -28.27 -2.67
C ASP A 333 19.73 -27.56 -2.02
N ILE A 334 19.95 -26.78 -0.94
CA ILE A 334 18.90 -25.96 -0.34
C ILE A 334 18.58 -24.77 -1.25
N TRP A 335 19.60 -24.10 -1.77
CA TRP A 335 19.46 -22.98 -2.71
C TRP A 335 18.86 -23.42 -4.04
N ALA A 336 19.23 -24.60 -4.54
CA ALA A 336 18.69 -25.17 -5.78
C ALA A 336 17.18 -25.46 -5.74
N ARG A 337 16.57 -25.54 -4.55
CA ARG A 337 15.11 -25.70 -4.37
C ARG A 337 14.36 -24.37 -4.47
N LEU A 338 15.06 -23.23 -4.49
CA LEU A 338 14.42 -21.95 -4.69
C LEU A 338 13.79 -21.89 -6.08
N PRO A 339 12.54 -21.44 -6.17
CA PRO A 339 11.90 -21.27 -7.47
C PRO A 339 12.59 -20.29 -8.41
N ARG A 340 13.16 -19.22 -7.83
CA ARG A 340 14.01 -18.27 -8.51
C ARG A 340 15.31 -18.13 -7.72
N GLN A 341 16.44 -18.28 -8.40
CA GLN A 341 17.72 -17.98 -7.79
C GLN A 341 17.82 -16.47 -7.57
N PRO A 342 18.17 -15.99 -6.37
CA PRO A 342 18.48 -14.59 -6.17
C PRO A 342 19.70 -14.24 -7.00
N ASP A 343 19.70 -13.04 -7.60
CA ASP A 343 20.87 -12.54 -8.29
C ASP A 343 22.05 -12.44 -7.29
N ALA A 344 23.26 -12.67 -7.77
CA ALA A 344 24.45 -12.40 -6.96
C ALA A 344 24.39 -10.93 -6.52
N PRO A 345 24.76 -10.59 -5.26
CA PRO A 345 24.73 -9.22 -4.81
C PRO A 345 25.49 -8.35 -5.81
N LYS A 346 24.82 -7.31 -6.35
CA LYS A 346 25.45 -6.31 -7.22
C LYS A 346 26.53 -5.62 -6.38
N SER A 347 27.75 -6.14 -6.42
CA SER A 347 28.87 -5.58 -5.68
C SER A 347 29.28 -4.27 -6.36
N GLU A 348 28.70 -3.15 -5.93
CA GLU A 348 29.44 -1.90 -6.03
C GLU A 348 30.53 -1.95 -4.94
N PRO A 349 31.81 -1.80 -5.30
CA PRO A 349 32.86 -1.74 -4.30
C PRO A 349 32.61 -0.52 -3.43
N VAL A 350 32.19 -0.76 -2.19
CA VAL A 350 32.28 0.25 -1.14
C VAL A 350 33.77 0.46 -0.92
N ASP A 351 34.31 1.54 -1.46
CA ASP A 351 35.65 2.01 -1.15
C ASP A 351 35.70 2.31 0.36
N VAL A 352 36.15 1.33 1.13
CA VAL A 352 36.54 1.53 2.52
C VAL A 352 37.85 2.30 2.48
N ALA A 353 37.77 3.63 2.44
CA ALA A 353 38.92 4.49 2.65
C ALA A 353 39.51 4.16 4.03
N ALA A 354 40.65 3.46 4.02
CA ALA A 354 41.45 3.18 5.21
C ALA A 354 41.92 4.51 5.85
N PRO A 355 42.01 4.58 7.19
CA PRO A 355 42.46 5.80 7.85
C PRO A 355 43.93 6.06 7.53
N ALA A 356 44.23 7.27 7.10
CA ALA A 356 45.59 7.74 6.88
C ALA A 356 46.35 7.76 8.22
N ASN A 357 47.49 7.07 8.23
CA ASN A 357 48.39 6.95 9.37
C ASN A 357 49.20 8.24 9.51
N GLU A 358 49.17 8.86 10.69
CA GLU A 358 50.07 9.96 11.05
C GLU A 358 51.50 9.42 11.27
N ALA A 359 52.47 9.95 10.51
CA ALA A 359 53.87 9.97 10.92
C ALA A 359 54.60 11.15 10.26
N SER A 360 55.33 11.86 11.10
CA SER A 360 56.06 13.12 10.92
C SER A 360 57.11 13.18 9.82
N SER A 361 57.32 14.38 9.24
CA SER A 361 58.63 15.07 9.31
C SER A 361 58.60 16.49 8.70
N THR A 362 58.99 17.46 9.54
CA THR A 362 59.73 18.73 9.32
C THR A 362 60.16 19.08 7.87
N THR A 363 59.96 20.31 7.34
CA THR A 363 60.78 21.51 7.64
C THR A 363 60.27 22.76 6.87
N ASP A 364 60.50 23.92 7.49
CA ASP A 364 60.69 25.29 6.96
C ASP A 364 59.58 26.11 6.27
N ALA A 365 59.35 27.29 6.86
CA ALA A 365 58.70 28.49 6.31
C ALA A 365 59.82 29.47 5.82
N PRO A 366 59.56 30.57 5.05
CA PRO A 366 58.50 31.56 5.30
C PRO A 366 57.78 32.23 4.09
N ALA A 367 56.59 32.76 4.41
CA ALA A 367 55.75 33.89 3.92
C ALA A 367 56.27 34.93 2.87
N PRO A 368 55.47 35.95 2.45
CA PRO A 368 54.02 36.07 2.15
C PRO A 368 53.73 36.85 0.84
N ASP A 369 52.47 36.87 0.39
CA ASP A 369 51.76 37.94 -0.39
C ASP A 369 50.52 37.27 -1.02
N GLY A 370 49.33 37.84 -1.19
CA GLY A 370 48.83 39.19 -1.07
C GLY A 370 47.52 39.24 -1.89
N THR A 371 46.57 40.07 -1.44
CA THR A 371 45.51 40.74 -2.22
C THR A 371 44.34 39.97 -2.86
N ASP A 372 43.15 40.26 -2.33
CA ASP A 372 42.00 40.94 -2.97
C ASP A 372 41.17 40.32 -4.11
N GLY A 373 39.86 40.60 -4.00
CA GLY A 373 38.90 40.77 -5.11
C GLY A 373 37.88 39.63 -5.23
N VAL A 374 36.60 39.75 -4.83
CA VAL A 374 35.51 40.62 -5.35
C VAL A 374 35.38 40.41 -6.88
N ALA A 375 34.25 40.13 -7.52
CA ALA A 375 32.82 40.17 -7.28
C ALA A 375 32.20 39.27 -8.38
N SER A 376 30.97 38.73 -8.26
CA SER A 376 29.74 39.26 -8.90
C SER A 376 29.85 39.42 -10.43
N THR A 377 28.87 39.14 -11.27
CA THR A 377 27.42 39.31 -11.14
C THR A 377 26.79 38.78 -12.45
N GLU A 378 25.49 38.45 -12.36
CA GLU A 378 24.44 38.73 -13.36
C GLU A 378 24.48 37.99 -14.71
N ALA A 379 23.43 37.21 -15.00
CA ALA A 379 22.16 37.62 -15.63
C ALA A 379 22.30 37.55 -17.16
N SER A 380 21.28 37.38 -17.98
CA SER A 380 19.83 37.38 -17.86
C SER A 380 19.29 36.64 -19.11
N GLU A 381 17.99 36.32 -19.09
CA GLU A 381 17.07 36.44 -20.26
C GLU A 381 17.32 35.57 -21.51
N THR A 382 16.36 35.12 -22.31
CA THR A 382 14.92 35.38 -22.45
C THR A 382 14.34 34.28 -23.35
N THR A 383 13.06 33.92 -23.10
CA THR A 383 11.94 33.78 -24.05
C THR A 383 12.16 33.16 -25.44
N GLU A 384 11.38 32.11 -25.76
CA GLU A 384 10.53 32.13 -26.97
C GLU A 384 9.39 31.09 -26.94
N VAL A 385 8.29 31.50 -27.56
CA VAL A 385 6.96 30.86 -27.65
C VAL A 385 6.82 30.19 -29.02
N ALA A 386 6.10 29.06 -29.12
CA ALA A 386 5.43 28.67 -30.36
C ALA A 386 4.19 27.79 -30.09
N GLU A 387 3.02 28.34 -30.41
CA GLU A 387 1.78 27.62 -30.70
C GLU A 387 1.90 26.87 -32.04
N ASN A 388 1.17 25.76 -32.17
CA ASN A 388 0.42 25.45 -33.39
C ASN A 388 -0.72 24.46 -33.11
N ALA A 389 -1.90 24.84 -33.55
CA ALA A 389 -3.11 24.04 -33.63
C ALA A 389 -3.21 23.38 -35.01
N GLU A 390 -3.90 22.24 -35.12
CA GLU A 390 -4.86 22.00 -36.22
C GLU A 390 -5.76 20.79 -35.96
N ALA A 391 -7.01 20.94 -36.40
CA ALA A 391 -8.12 20.02 -36.29
C ALA A 391 -8.36 19.26 -37.61
N GLY A 392 -9.10 18.15 -37.57
CA GLY A 392 -9.65 17.48 -38.75
C GLY A 392 -10.70 16.44 -38.39
N ALA A 393 -11.92 16.63 -38.90
CA ALA A 393 -13.13 15.82 -38.70
C ALA A 393 -13.47 14.99 -39.95
N GLU A 394 -14.36 13.99 -39.81
CA GLU A 394 -15.37 13.39 -40.76
C GLU A 394 -15.63 11.91 -40.37
N SER A 395 -16.82 11.50 -39.85
CA SER A 395 -18.07 11.02 -40.50
C SER A 395 -17.87 9.79 -41.42
N SER A 396 -18.67 8.70 -41.46
CA SER A 396 -20.11 8.51 -41.26
C SER A 396 -20.54 7.01 -41.16
N ASP A 397 -21.84 6.80 -40.84
CA ASP A 397 -22.77 5.70 -41.23
C ASP A 397 -22.77 4.31 -40.56
N VAL A 398 -23.78 3.98 -39.72
CA VAL A 398 -25.15 3.44 -39.97
C VAL A 398 -25.21 1.90 -39.96
N SER A 399 -25.93 1.33 -38.98
CA SER A 399 -26.83 0.17 -39.18
C SER A 399 -27.66 -0.10 -37.91
N THR A 400 -28.96 0.07 -38.05
CA THR A 400 -30.07 -0.28 -37.16
C THR A 400 -30.49 -1.74 -37.33
N ALA A 401 -30.87 -2.42 -36.24
CA ALA A 401 -31.76 -3.59 -36.29
C ALA A 401 -32.64 -3.66 -35.03
N GLU A 402 -33.95 -3.58 -35.24
CA GLU A 402 -35.04 -3.73 -34.27
C GLU A 402 -35.42 -5.21 -34.04
N ALA A 403 -35.71 -5.55 -32.77
CA ALA A 403 -36.86 -6.33 -32.23
C ALA A 403 -37.09 -7.81 -32.69
N PRO A 404 -37.84 -8.67 -31.94
CA PRO A 404 -39.01 -8.34 -31.12
C PRO A 404 -39.08 -8.90 -29.70
N ALA A 405 -40.01 -8.29 -28.96
CA ALA A 405 -40.57 -8.72 -27.69
C ALA A 405 -41.54 -9.91 -27.87
N GLU A 406 -41.61 -10.78 -26.87
CA GLU A 406 -42.77 -11.67 -26.68
C GLU A 406 -43.11 -11.75 -25.19
N SER A 407 -44.38 -11.47 -24.91
CA SER A 407 -45.04 -11.38 -23.62
C SER A 407 -45.72 -12.70 -23.25
N ALA A 408 -45.62 -13.14 -21.99
CA ALA A 408 -46.64 -13.97 -21.34
C ALA A 408 -46.44 -14.01 -19.80
N GLU A 409 -47.35 -13.38 -19.08
CA GLU A 409 -47.78 -13.70 -17.70
C GLU A 409 -49.15 -14.44 -17.80
N PRO A 410 -49.78 -14.92 -16.71
CA PRO A 410 -49.29 -15.48 -15.43
C PRO A 410 -50.02 -16.81 -15.08
N GLU A 411 -49.56 -17.60 -14.09
CA GLU A 411 -50.45 -18.49 -13.34
C GLU A 411 -50.04 -18.65 -11.86
N ALA A 412 -51.09 -18.71 -11.04
CA ALA A 412 -51.11 -18.77 -9.59
C ALA A 412 -50.72 -20.14 -9.01
N GLY A 413 -50.31 -20.16 -7.75
CA GLY A 413 -50.02 -21.39 -7.01
C GLY A 413 -49.85 -21.15 -5.52
N GLU A 414 -50.96 -20.85 -4.85
CA GLU A 414 -51.14 -20.88 -3.40
C GLU A 414 -51.21 -22.33 -2.89
N GLN A 415 -50.71 -22.56 -1.67
CA GLN A 415 -50.91 -23.70 -0.71
C GLN A 415 -49.58 -24.32 -0.24
N SER A 416 -49.34 -24.71 1.01
CA SER A 416 -50.00 -24.56 2.33
C SER A 416 -49.16 -25.36 3.35
N LYS A 417 -49.31 -25.05 4.66
CA LYS A 417 -49.09 -25.91 5.85
C LYS A 417 -47.64 -26.21 6.27
N VAL A 418 -47.22 -26.11 7.55
CA VAL A 418 -47.82 -25.83 8.88
C VAL A 418 -46.76 -25.07 9.69
#